data_AF-A0A0M3QCM0-F1
#
_entry.id   AF-A0A0M3QCM0-F1
#
_cell.length_a   1.000
_cell.length_b   1.000
_cell.length_c   1.000
_cell.angle_alpha   90.00
_cell.angle_beta   90.00
_cell.angle_gamma   90.00
#
_symmetry.space_group_name_H-M   'P 1'
#
loop_
_entity.id
_entity.type
_entity.pdbx_description
1 polymer ?
#
loop_
_entity_poly.entity_id
_entity_poly.type
_entity_poly.pdbx_seq_one_letter_code
_entity_poly.pdbx_strand_id
1 'polypeptide(L)'
;MTTLNALTAQAESGGRDFANGRPITSPAGARFAMQVMPSTARDPGFGLRPADPSNAADMNRLGREYRATMQKRYGGDLAKMWAAYNAGPGRVDEAVKRYGERWFDAMPAETKRYVSGLMSRLGGR
;
A
#
# COMPACT_ATOMS: atom_id res chain seq x y z
N MET A 1 -19.12 7.76 3.57
CA MET A 1 -17.70 8.15 3.37
C MET A 1 -16.86 6.89 3.25
N THR A 2 -16.19 6.65 2.11
CA THR A 2 -15.24 5.53 1.98
C THR A 2 -13.89 5.92 2.59
N THR A 3 -13.34 5.06 3.43
CA THR A 3 -12.06 5.32 4.11
C THR A 3 -10.86 5.09 3.18
N LEU A 4 -9.70 5.66 3.52
CA LEU A 4 -8.44 5.40 2.79
C LEU A 4 -8.08 3.90 2.76
N ASN A 5 -8.44 3.15 3.81
CA ASN A 5 -8.24 1.70 3.86
C ASN A 5 -9.08 1.00 2.78
N ALA A 6 -10.34 1.39 2.62
CA ALA A 6 -11.22 0.79 1.62
C ALA A 6 -10.78 1.14 0.19
N LEU A 7 -10.32 2.38 -0.06
CA LEU A 7 -9.72 2.75 -1.34
C LEU A 7 -8.48 1.91 -1.65
N THR A 8 -7.60 1.74 -0.67
CA THR A 8 -6.39 0.92 -0.80
C THR A 8 -6.75 -0.52 -1.12
N ALA A 9 -7.59 -1.17 -0.30
CA ALA A 9 -8.01 -2.56 -0.53
C ALA A 9 -8.70 -2.76 -1.90
N GLN A 10 -9.50 -1.78 -2.34
CA GLN A 10 -10.15 -1.82 -3.65
C GLN A 10 -9.12 -1.80 -4.80
N ALA A 11 -8.05 -1.02 -4.68
CA ALA A 11 -6.98 -0.98 -5.67
C ALA A 11 -6.10 -2.24 -5.64
N GLU A 12 -5.87 -2.82 -4.46
CA GLU A 12 -5.01 -3.99 -4.27
C GLU A 12 -5.64 -5.31 -4.75
N SER A 13 -6.89 -5.56 -4.40
CA SER A 13 -7.52 -6.89 -4.56
C SER A 13 -8.96 -6.84 -5.07
N GLY A 14 -9.47 -5.63 -5.28
CA GLY A 14 -10.90 -5.40 -5.40
C GLY A 14 -11.65 -5.48 -4.05
N GLY A 15 -10.94 -5.32 -2.93
CA GLY A 15 -11.51 -5.38 -1.58
C GLY A 15 -11.79 -6.79 -1.07
N ARG A 16 -11.12 -7.82 -1.63
CA ARG A 16 -11.42 -9.23 -1.36
C ARG A 16 -10.19 -9.96 -0.82
N ASP A 17 -10.42 -10.82 0.17
CA ASP A 17 -9.38 -11.68 0.71
C ASP A 17 -9.18 -12.96 -0.10
N PHE A 18 -10.27 -13.48 -0.67
CA PHE A 18 -10.31 -14.79 -1.32
C PHE A 18 -11.01 -14.71 -2.68
N ALA A 19 -10.58 -15.59 -3.59
CA ALA A 19 -11.25 -15.93 -4.83
C ALA A 19 -11.29 -17.45 -4.95
N ASN A 20 -12.49 -18.02 -5.13
CA ASN A 20 -12.70 -19.48 -5.23
C ASN A 20 -12.07 -20.27 -4.07
N GLY A 21 -12.22 -19.79 -2.84
CA GLY A 21 -11.68 -20.42 -1.63
C GLY A 21 -10.16 -20.31 -1.46
N ARG A 22 -9.45 -19.62 -2.36
CA ARG A 22 -8.00 -19.38 -2.28
C ARG A 22 -7.71 -17.92 -1.96
N PRO A 23 -6.66 -17.61 -1.17
CA PRO A 23 -6.24 -16.24 -0.96
C PRO A 23 -5.96 -15.53 -2.28
N ILE A 24 -6.47 -14.31 -2.45
CA ILE A 24 -6.05 -13.45 -3.57
C ILE A 24 -4.56 -13.21 -3.41
N THR A 25 -3.78 -13.66 -4.38
CA THR A 25 -2.32 -13.63 -4.34
C THR A 25 -1.77 -13.00 -5.61
N SER A 26 -0.94 -11.96 -5.48
CA SER A 26 -0.26 -11.35 -6.64
C SER A 26 0.81 -12.30 -7.20
N PRO A 27 1.31 -12.06 -8.43
CA PRO A 27 2.44 -12.83 -8.98
C PRO A 27 3.70 -12.80 -8.09
N ALA A 28 3.90 -11.71 -7.33
CA ALA A 28 5.01 -11.58 -6.38
C ALA A 28 4.74 -12.24 -5.02
N GLY A 29 3.51 -12.72 -4.78
CA GLY A 29 3.13 -13.42 -3.56
C GLY A 29 2.46 -12.56 -2.49
N ALA A 30 2.08 -11.31 -2.79
CA ALA A 30 1.31 -10.46 -1.89
C ALA A 30 -0.09 -11.05 -1.67
N ARG A 31 -0.63 -11.03 -0.44
CA ARG A 31 -1.87 -11.77 -0.11
C ARG A 31 -2.97 -10.91 0.48
N PHE A 32 -4.20 -11.40 0.29
CA PHE A 32 -5.43 -10.91 0.92
C PHE A 32 -5.82 -9.48 0.49
N ALA A 33 -6.79 -8.87 1.16
CA ALA A 33 -7.41 -7.65 0.69
C ALA A 33 -6.44 -6.47 0.58
N MET A 34 -5.47 -6.40 1.50
CA MET A 34 -4.45 -5.36 1.55
C MET A 34 -3.16 -5.69 0.80
N GLN A 35 -3.08 -6.87 0.14
CA GLN A 35 -1.91 -7.35 -0.62
C GLN A 35 -0.59 -7.14 0.13
N VAL A 36 -0.51 -7.66 1.35
CA VAL A 36 0.74 -7.61 2.14
C VAL A 36 1.67 -8.74 1.71
N MET A 37 2.96 -8.44 1.54
CA MET A 37 3.98 -9.44 1.26
C MET A 37 4.26 -10.30 2.50
N PRO A 38 4.44 -11.63 2.36
CA PRO A 38 4.82 -12.49 3.49
C PRO A 38 6.16 -12.12 4.14
N SER A 39 7.09 -11.47 3.42
CA SER A 39 8.33 -10.93 4.00
C SER A 39 8.02 -9.74 4.92
N THR A 40 7.23 -8.77 4.44
CA THR A 40 6.75 -7.64 5.23
C THR A 40 5.91 -8.07 6.43
N ALA A 41 5.16 -9.16 6.32
CA ALA A 41 4.43 -9.74 7.46
C ALA A 41 5.34 -10.19 8.60
N ARG A 42 6.51 -10.74 8.27
CA ARG A 42 7.49 -11.22 9.25
C ARG A 42 8.29 -10.08 9.87
N ASP A 43 8.70 -9.12 9.04
CA ASP A 43 9.43 -7.93 9.48
C ASP A 43 8.86 -6.68 8.78
N PRO A 44 7.84 -6.05 9.38
CA PRO A 44 7.22 -4.87 8.80
C PRO A 44 8.03 -3.60 9.03
N GLY A 45 9.00 -3.62 9.95
CA GLY A 45 9.67 -2.42 10.45
C GLY A 45 8.72 -1.43 11.14
N PHE A 46 9.19 -0.20 11.30
CA PHE A 46 8.41 0.95 11.82
C PHE A 46 7.70 0.74 13.17
N GLY A 47 8.19 -0.19 13.99
CA GLY A 47 7.58 -0.55 15.27
C GLY A 47 6.23 -1.26 15.13
N LEU A 48 5.89 -1.75 13.94
CA LEU A 48 4.66 -2.50 13.70
C LEU A 48 4.82 -3.95 14.18
N ARG A 49 3.74 -4.50 14.71
CA ARG A 49 3.73 -5.90 15.14
C ARG A 49 3.65 -6.82 13.91
N PRO A 50 4.54 -7.84 13.81
CA PRO A 50 4.45 -8.86 12.77
C PRO A 50 3.06 -9.50 12.68
N ALA A 51 2.77 -10.08 11.51
CA ALA A 51 1.50 -10.74 11.23
C ALA A 51 1.71 -12.19 10.78
N ASP A 52 0.75 -13.05 11.10
CA ASP A 52 0.69 -14.40 10.57
C ASP A 52 0.34 -14.38 9.07
N PRO A 53 1.25 -14.80 8.17
CA PRO A 53 1.03 -14.79 6.72
C PRO A 53 -0.06 -15.74 6.21
N SER A 54 -0.60 -16.60 7.08
CA SER A 54 -1.72 -17.50 6.79
C SER A 54 -3.08 -16.93 7.20
N ASN A 55 -3.11 -15.88 8.02
CA ASN A 55 -4.32 -15.29 8.57
C ASN A 55 -4.70 -13.99 7.85
N ALA A 56 -5.82 -13.99 7.13
CA ALA A 56 -6.30 -12.84 6.37
C ALA A 56 -6.55 -11.60 7.24
N ALA A 57 -7.15 -11.77 8.43
CA ALA A 57 -7.47 -10.66 9.32
C ALA A 57 -6.20 -9.99 9.85
N ASP A 58 -5.19 -10.78 10.21
CA ASP A 58 -3.91 -10.25 10.73
C ASP A 58 -3.08 -9.58 9.63
N MET A 59 -3.06 -10.15 8.42
CA MET A 59 -2.45 -9.54 7.24
C MET A 59 -3.11 -8.21 6.88
N ASN A 60 -4.43 -8.15 6.90
CA ASN A 60 -5.17 -6.92 6.61
C ASN A 60 -5.01 -5.87 7.71
N ARG A 61 -4.90 -6.28 8.98
CA ARG A 61 -4.53 -5.39 10.09
C ARG A 61 -3.18 -4.74 9.79
N LEU A 62 -2.16 -5.55 9.47
CA LEU A 62 -0.84 -5.04 9.19
C LEU A 62 -0.83 -4.09 7.98
N GLY A 63 -1.53 -4.41 6.90
CA GLY A 63 -1.66 -3.51 5.74
C GLY A 63 -2.26 -2.16 6.11
N ARG A 64 -3.31 -2.14 6.94
CA ARG A 64 -3.93 -0.87 7.41
C ARG A 64 -2.99 -0.07 8.29
N GLU A 65 -2.29 -0.73 9.21
CA GLU A 65 -1.30 -0.11 10.09
C GLU A 65 -0.14 0.47 9.26
N TYR A 66 0.41 -0.30 8.32
CA TYR A 66 1.47 0.13 7.43
C TYR A 66 1.07 1.35 6.61
N ARG A 67 -0.13 1.35 6.02
CA ARG A 67 -0.68 2.52 5.31
C ARG A 67 -0.77 3.75 6.22
N ALA A 68 -1.29 3.58 7.44
CA ALA A 68 -1.41 4.67 8.41
C ALA A 68 -0.02 5.21 8.84
N THR A 69 0.97 4.32 9.01
CA THR A 69 2.35 4.68 9.28
C THR A 69 2.95 5.49 8.12
N MET A 70 2.74 5.07 6.87
CA MET A 70 3.18 5.85 5.71
C MET A 70 2.48 7.21 5.63
N GLN A 71 1.18 7.27 5.94
CA GLN A 71 0.46 8.55 5.99
C GLN A 71 1.08 9.53 6.99
N LYS A 72 1.44 9.04 8.19
CA LYS A 72 2.13 9.85 9.21
C LYS A 72 3.53 10.25 8.74
N ARG A 73 4.30 9.30 8.19
CA ARG A 73 5.67 9.53 7.70
C ARG A 73 5.74 10.67 6.68
N TYR A 74 4.78 10.74 5.76
CA TYR A 74 4.74 11.76 4.71
C TYR A 74 3.86 12.96 5.05
N GLY A 75 3.59 13.22 6.33
CA GLY A 75 2.89 14.44 6.77
C GLY A 75 1.48 14.59 6.20
N GLY A 76 0.80 13.48 5.89
CA GLY A 76 -0.52 13.49 5.28
C GLY A 76 -0.54 13.62 3.75
N ASP A 77 0.61 13.71 3.07
CA ASP A 77 0.67 13.63 1.61
C ASP A 77 0.25 12.23 1.14
N LEU A 78 -0.99 12.15 0.65
CA LEU A 78 -1.61 10.88 0.26
C LEU A 78 -0.94 10.26 -0.98
N ALA A 79 -0.40 11.08 -1.88
CA ALA A 79 0.29 10.58 -3.07
C ALA A 79 1.61 9.91 -2.69
N LYS A 80 2.42 10.54 -1.83
CA LYS A 80 3.64 9.92 -1.29
C LYS A 80 3.34 8.70 -0.44
N MET A 81 2.27 8.75 0.36
CA MET A 81 1.82 7.61 1.17
C MET A 81 1.47 6.39 0.31
N TRP A 82 0.64 6.54 -0.72
CA TRP A 82 0.28 5.43 -1.61
C TRP A 82 1.45 4.98 -2.49
N ALA A 83 2.32 5.90 -2.91
CA ALA A 83 3.56 5.53 -3.59
C ALA A 83 4.46 4.66 -2.71
N ALA A 84 4.63 5.02 -1.44
CA ALA A 84 5.44 4.27 -0.49
C ALA A 84 4.79 2.95 -0.07
N TYR A 85 3.46 2.89 -0.04
CA TYR A 85 2.72 1.65 0.17
C TYR A 85 3.01 0.64 -0.95
N ASN A 86 2.97 1.10 -2.21
CA ASN A 86 3.16 0.25 -3.38
C ASN A 86 4.64 -0.06 -3.70
N ALA A 87 5.52 0.94 -3.63
CA ALA A 87 6.91 0.84 -4.10
C ALA A 87 7.95 0.80 -2.97
N GLY A 88 7.50 0.91 -1.72
CA GLY A 88 8.37 1.02 -0.54
C GLY A 88 8.82 2.46 -0.26
N PRO A 89 8.96 2.84 1.03
CA PRO A 89 9.31 4.21 1.41
C PRO A 89 10.72 4.61 0.99
N GLY A 90 11.69 3.69 1.01
CA GLY A 90 13.07 4.01 0.61
C GLY A 90 13.16 4.54 -0.83
N ARG A 91 12.34 4.00 -1.74
CA ARG A 91 12.29 4.46 -3.13
C ARG A 91 11.68 5.86 -3.25
N VAL A 92 10.63 6.14 -2.48
CA VAL A 92 9.99 7.47 -2.46
C VAL A 92 10.93 8.49 -1.83
N ASP A 93 11.58 8.16 -0.72
CA ASP A 93 12.55 9.02 -0.04
C ASP A 93 13.72 9.38 -0.97
N GLU A 94 14.27 8.39 -1.69
CA GLU A 94 15.33 8.61 -2.68
C GLU A 94 14.88 9.54 -3.81
N ALA A 95 13.67 9.35 -4.34
CA ALA A 95 13.15 10.19 -5.41
C ALA A 95 12.85 11.61 -4.94
N VAL A 96 12.28 11.80 -3.75
CA VAL A 96 12.06 13.14 -3.16
C VAL A 96 13.39 13.83 -2.94
N LYS A 97 14.40 13.13 -2.41
CA LYS A 97 15.73 13.69 -2.21
C LYS A 97 16.39 14.13 -3.52
N ARG A 98 16.25 13.36 -4.59
CA ARG A 98 16.94 13.62 -5.88
C ARG A 98 16.19 14.60 -6.79
N TYR A 99 14.86 14.57 -6.79
CA TYR A 99 14.04 15.27 -7.78
C TYR A 99 13.09 16.30 -7.17
N GLY A 100 13.02 16.40 -5.83
CA GLY A 100 12.18 17.38 -5.14
C GLY A 100 10.71 17.25 -5.52
N GLU A 101 10.12 18.34 -6.03
CA GLU A 101 8.72 18.36 -6.49
C GLU A 101 8.45 17.38 -7.64
N ARG A 102 9.47 17.06 -8.44
CA ARG A 102 9.38 16.11 -9.57
C ARG A 102 9.56 14.65 -9.16
N TRP A 103 9.54 14.32 -7.86
CA TRP A 103 9.73 12.95 -7.36
C TRP A 103 8.80 11.93 -8.03
N PHE A 104 7.58 12.33 -8.38
CA PHE A 104 6.58 11.44 -8.95
C PHE A 104 6.98 10.95 -10.35
N ASP A 105 7.68 11.79 -11.15
CA ASP A 105 8.15 11.42 -12.48
C ASP A 105 9.10 10.21 -12.45
N ALA A 106 9.93 10.14 -11.41
CA ALA A 106 10.92 9.10 -11.17
C ALA A 106 10.33 7.78 -10.62
N MET A 107 9.03 7.74 -10.32
CA MET A 107 8.36 6.52 -9.88
C MET A 107 8.15 5.52 -11.02
N PRO A 108 8.13 4.21 -10.73
CA PRO A 108 7.77 3.19 -11.70
C PRO A 108 6.41 3.48 -12.33
N ALA A 109 6.23 3.07 -13.59
CA ALA A 109 4.96 3.27 -14.29
C ALA A 109 3.77 2.63 -13.55
N GLU A 110 3.99 1.49 -12.90
CA GLU A 110 2.99 0.83 -12.05
C GLU A 110 2.56 1.72 -10.87
N THR A 111 3.52 2.21 -10.09
CA THR A 111 3.26 3.09 -8.94
C THR A 111 2.58 4.38 -9.37
N LYS A 112 2.97 4.96 -10.51
CA LYS A 112 2.30 6.14 -11.06
C LYS A 112 0.82 5.87 -11.34
N ARG A 113 0.52 4.77 -12.05
CA ARG A 113 -0.87 4.37 -12.32
C ARG A 113 -1.65 4.09 -11.04
N TYR A 114 -1.04 3.40 -10.08
CA TYR A 114 -1.64 3.08 -8.78
C TYR A 114 -2.06 4.35 -8.04
N VAL A 115 -1.12 5.29 -7.87
CA VAL A 115 -1.37 6.56 -7.17
C VAL A 115 -2.39 7.41 -7.92
N SER A 116 -2.23 7.62 -9.23
CA SER A 116 -3.17 8.43 -10.02
C SER A 116 -4.59 7.86 -9.93
N GLY A 117 -4.75 6.54 -10.03
CA GLY A 117 -6.06 5.90 -9.93
C GLY A 117 -6.71 6.06 -8.54
N LEU A 118 -5.94 6.06 -7.46
CA LEU A 118 -6.45 6.30 -6.11
C LEU A 118 -6.79 7.76 -5.87
N MET A 119 -5.96 8.69 -6.35
CA MET A 119 -6.21 10.13 -6.27
C MET A 119 -7.47 10.52 -7.06
N SER A 120 -7.68 9.98 -8.26
CA SER A 120 -8.92 10.22 -9.03
C SER A 120 -10.17 9.73 -8.29
N ARG A 121 -10.12 8.54 -7.66
CA ARG A 121 -11.24 8.00 -6.87
C ARG A 121 -11.51 8.80 -5.59
N LEU A 122 -10.49 9.46 -5.05
CA LEU A 122 -10.62 10.30 -3.86
C LEU A 122 -11.27 11.65 -4.20
N GLY A 123 -10.86 12.30 -5.30
CA GLY A 123 -11.34 13.60 -5.73
C GLY A 123 -12.67 13.59 -6.51
N GLY A 124 -13.09 12.45 -7.05
CA GLY A 124 -14.41 12.26 -7.68
C GLY A 124 -15.56 12.06 -6.67
N ARG A 125 -15.41 12.61 -5.46
CA ARG A 125 -16.42 12.63 -4.39
C ARG A 125 -16.90 14.03 -4.13
#